data_AF-A0A096CQZ7-F1
#
_entry.id   AF-A0A096CQZ7-F1
#
_cell.length_a   1.000
_cell.length_b   1.000
_cell.length_c   1.000
_cell.angle_alpha   90.00
_cell.angle_beta   90.00
_cell.angle_gamma   90.00
#
_symmetry.space_group_name_H-M   'P 1'
#
loop_
_entity.id
_entity.type
_entity.pdbx_description
1 polymer ?
#
loop_
_entity_poly.entity_id
_entity_poly.type
_entity_poly.pdbx_seq_one_letter_code
_entity_poly.pdbx_strand_id
1 'polypeptide(L)'
;MNILQKFINTSKQAYQSVRIATIKPTGILATRVLVFTMLVPILLVVIEYVLVFIDGSVSDDMNKLISVGINIIDHIFIPSVLTALVGFLALWVDKDGDGIPDKLEEKDR
;
A
#
# COMPACT_ATOMS: atom_id res chain seq x y z
N MET A 1 -15.83 -4.79 38.66
CA MET A 1 -16.41 -4.79 37.30
C MET A 1 -15.40 -5.45 36.37
N ASN A 2 -15.74 -6.62 35.81
CA ASN A 2 -14.77 -7.50 35.15
C ASN A 2 -14.23 -6.84 33.87
N ILE A 3 -12.90 -6.68 33.80
CA ILE A 3 -12.15 -6.07 32.68
C ILE A 3 -12.59 -6.64 31.32
N LEU A 4 -12.88 -7.94 31.27
CA LEU A 4 -13.40 -8.64 30.09
C LEU A 4 -14.72 -8.05 29.57
N GLN A 5 -15.66 -7.66 30.44
CA GLN A 5 -16.91 -7.04 30.01
C GLN A 5 -16.71 -5.64 29.46
N LYS A 6 -15.71 -4.90 29.96
CA LYS A 6 -15.37 -3.57 29.46
C LYS A 6 -14.82 -3.66 28.03
N PHE A 7 -13.92 -4.61 27.77
CA PHE A 7 -13.42 -4.87 26.41
C PHE A 7 -14.52 -5.31 25.45
N ILE A 8 -15.39 -6.23 25.86
CA ILE A 8 -16.49 -6.72 25.01
C ILE A 8 -17.47 -5.59 24.67
N ASN A 9 -17.80 -4.72 25.63
CA ASN A 9 -18.68 -3.58 25.40
C ASN A 9 -18.03 -2.51 24.52
N THR A 10 -16.74 -2.22 24.71
CA THR A 10 -15.97 -1.31 23.83
C THR A 10 -15.91 -1.85 22.40
N SER A 11 -15.65 -3.14 22.20
CA SER A 11 -15.64 -3.76 20.88
C SER A 11 -17.01 -3.75 20.21
N LYS A 12 -18.09 -4.01 20.96
CA LYS A 12 -19.48 -3.89 20.45
C LYS A 12 -19.82 -2.46 20.05
N GLN A 13 -19.41 -1.47 20.85
CA GLN A 13 -19.63 -0.06 20.58
C GLN A 13 -18.79 0.44 19.41
N ALA A 14 -17.57 -0.07 19.23
CA ALA A 14 -16.74 0.18 18.06
C ALA A 14 -17.40 -0.41 16.80
N TYR A 15 -17.87 -1.66 16.83
CA TYR A 15 -18.58 -2.28 15.72
C TYR A 15 -19.89 -1.55 15.37
N GLN A 16 -20.67 -1.14 16.36
CA GLN A 16 -21.87 -0.34 16.13
C GLN A 16 -21.52 1.05 15.60
N SER A 17 -20.46 1.71 16.11
CA SER A 17 -20.03 3.03 15.60
C SER A 17 -19.51 2.95 14.16
N VAL A 18 -18.81 1.87 13.81
CA VAL A 18 -18.32 1.60 12.45
C VAL A 18 -19.47 1.22 11.49
N ARG A 19 -20.56 0.64 11.99
CA ARG A 19 -21.78 0.34 11.22
C ARG A 19 -22.74 1.53 11.10
N ILE A 20 -22.81 2.40 12.11
CA ILE A 20 -23.68 3.59 12.17
C ILE A 20 -23.03 4.77 11.46
N ALA A 21 -21.71 4.90 11.53
CA ALA A 21 -20.98 5.67 10.55
C ALA A 21 -21.12 4.89 9.24
N THR A 22 -22.04 5.32 8.37
CA THR A 22 -21.97 4.96 6.95
C THR A 22 -20.56 5.29 6.50
N ILE A 23 -19.67 4.30 6.51
CA ILE A 23 -18.31 4.45 5.97
C ILE A 23 -18.57 4.64 4.48
N LYS A 24 -18.80 5.88 4.08
CA LYS A 24 -18.52 6.29 2.71
C LYS A 24 -17.03 5.96 2.60
N PRO A 25 -16.62 4.96 1.81
CA PRO A 25 -15.22 4.67 1.64
C PRO A 25 -14.64 5.95 1.04
N THR A 26 -14.09 6.81 1.89
CA THR A 26 -13.40 8.00 1.44
C THR A 26 -12.24 7.47 0.62
N GLY A 27 -12.04 8.00 -0.59
CA GLY A 27 -10.95 7.55 -1.46
C GLY A 27 -9.63 7.47 -0.70
N ILE A 28 -9.42 8.37 0.26
CA ILE A 28 -8.28 8.42 1.19
C ILE A 28 -8.12 7.13 2.03
N LEU A 29 -9.19 6.55 2.59
CA LEU A 29 -9.09 5.29 3.34
C LEU A 29 -8.72 4.13 2.42
N ALA A 30 -9.31 4.06 1.22
CA ALA A 30 -8.98 3.04 0.23
C ALA A 30 -7.51 3.15 -0.24
N THR A 31 -7.05 4.37 -0.55
CA THR A 31 -5.66 4.64 -0.93
C THR A 31 -4.70 4.26 0.21
N ARG A 32 -5.03 4.58 1.47
CA ARG A 32 -4.19 4.18 2.62
C ARG A 32 -4.08 2.67 2.75
N VAL A 33 -5.19 1.94 2.64
CA VAL A 33 -5.19 0.47 2.70
C VAL A 33 -4.37 -0.10 1.54
N LEU A 34 -4.50 0.45 0.34
CA LEU A 34 -3.73 0.04 -0.84
C LEU A 34 -2.22 0.25 -0.63
N VAL A 35 -1.81 1.41 -0.10
CA VAL A 35 -0.41 1.69 0.25
C VAL A 35 0.09 0.69 1.32
N PHE A 36 -0.72 0.39 2.34
CA PHE A 36 -0.37 -0.63 3.32
C PHE A 36 -0.15 -2.01 2.68
N THR A 37 -1.02 -2.44 1.76
CA THR A 37 -0.84 -3.73 1.06
C THR A 37 0.42 -3.77 0.21
N MET A 38 0.87 -2.63 -0.32
CA MET A 38 2.13 -2.52 -1.05
C MET A 38 3.37 -2.53 -0.12
N LEU A 39 3.26 -1.99 1.10
CA LEU A 39 4.37 -1.97 2.06
C LEU A 39 4.64 -3.32 2.72
N VAL A 40 3.62 -4.15 2.92
CA VAL A 40 3.73 -5.49 3.54
C VAL A 40 4.81 -6.37 2.89
N PRO A 41 4.85 -6.58 1.56
CA PRO A 41 5.86 -7.44 0.94
C PRO A 41 7.29 -6.90 1.11
N ILE A 42 7.49 -5.58 1.07
CA ILE A 42 8.80 -4.96 1.33
C ILE A 42 9.26 -5.27 2.76
N LEU A 43 8.36 -5.10 3.73
CA LEU A 43 8.69 -5.33 5.14
C LEU A 43 9.10 -6.79 5.40
N LEU A 44 8.39 -7.76 4.80
CA LEU A 44 8.70 -9.18 4.92
C LEU A 44 10.10 -9.52 4.39
N VAL A 45 10.44 -9.04 3.19
CA VAL A 45 11.75 -9.30 2.58
C VAL A 45 12.88 -8.65 3.37
N VAL A 46 12.69 -7.44 3.91
CA VAL A 46 13.71 -6.78 4.74
C VAL A 46 13.96 -7.56 6.03
N ILE A 47 12.91 -8.07 6.67
CA ILE A 47 13.06 -8.90 7.88
C ILE A 47 13.82 -10.19 7.54
N GLU A 48 13.41 -10.91 6.49
CA GLU A 48 14.09 -12.14 6.05
C GLU A 48 15.55 -11.90 5.72
N TYR A 49 15.85 -10.81 5.01
CA TYR A 49 17.22 -10.41 4.68
C TYR A 49 18.07 -10.17 5.94
N VAL A 50 17.54 -9.44 6.92
CA VAL A 50 18.24 -9.18 8.18
C VAL A 50 18.44 -10.48 8.99
N LEU A 51 17.45 -11.37 9.01
CA LEU A 51 17.55 -12.66 9.69
C LEU A 51 18.67 -13.53 9.07
N VAL A 52 18.73 -13.61 7.74
CA VAL A 52 19.81 -14.31 7.02
C VAL A 52 21.17 -13.72 7.32
N PHE A 53 21.24 -12.38 7.38
CA PHE A 53 22.49 -11.69 7.67
C PHE A 53 23.00 -11.97 9.09
N ILE A 54 22.11 -12.06 10.08
CA ILE A 54 22.46 -12.38 11.47
C ILE A 54 22.87 -13.87 11.62
N ASP A 55 22.23 -14.78 10.89
CA ASP A 55 22.49 -16.22 10.98
C ASP A 55 23.86 -16.62 10.39
N GLY A 56 24.45 -15.77 9.53
CA GLY A 56 25.83 -15.92 9.06
C GLY A 56 26.07 -17.08 8.09
N SER A 57 25.11 -17.97 7.92
CA SER A 57 25.06 -19.00 6.88
C SER A 57 23.82 -18.81 6.03
N VAL A 58 24.02 -18.65 4.72
CA VAL A 58 22.90 -18.55 3.79
C VAL A 58 22.53 -19.97 3.37
N SER A 59 21.42 -20.50 3.89
CA SER A 59 20.86 -21.74 3.36
C SER A 59 20.25 -21.48 1.98
N ASP A 60 20.34 -22.46 1.08
CA ASP A 60 19.82 -22.33 -0.30
C ASP A 60 18.33 -21.99 -0.32
N ASP A 61 17.58 -22.49 0.66
CA ASP A 61 16.15 -22.19 0.83
C ASP A 61 15.89 -20.72 1.17
N MET A 62 16.72 -20.09 2.01
CA MET A 62 16.55 -18.68 2.34
C MET A 62 17.00 -17.75 1.21
N ASN A 63 18.06 -18.13 0.48
CA ASN A 63 18.44 -17.44 -0.76
C ASN A 63 17.30 -17.44 -1.77
N LYS A 64 16.64 -18.59 -1.93
CA LYS A 64 15.48 -18.73 -2.81
C LYS A 64 14.29 -17.91 -2.33
N LEU A 65 14.05 -17.87 -1.01
CA LEU A 65 12.98 -17.08 -0.41
C LEU A 65 13.20 -15.57 -0.64
N ILE A 66 14.41 -15.07 -0.39
CA ILE A 66 14.79 -13.68 -0.66
C ILE A 66 14.66 -13.37 -2.15
N SER A 67 15.14 -14.25 -3.04
CA SER A 67 15.09 -14.03 -4.48
C SER A 67 13.65 -14.00 -5.01
N VAL A 68 12.78 -14.90 -4.55
CA VAL A 68 11.36 -14.90 -4.90
C VAL A 68 10.66 -13.68 -4.29
N GLY A 69 10.99 -13.30 -3.05
CA GLY A 69 10.47 -12.11 -2.38
C GLY A 69 10.79 -10.83 -3.16
N ILE A 70 12.04 -10.65 -3.59
CA ILE A 70 12.46 -9.52 -4.44
C ILE A 70 11.70 -9.54 -5.77
N ASN A 71 11.57 -10.71 -6.41
CA ASN A 71 10.84 -10.83 -7.68
C ASN A 71 9.35 -10.44 -7.56
N ILE A 72 8.71 -10.76 -6.41
CA ILE A 72 7.34 -10.34 -6.11
C ILE A 72 7.27 -8.83 -5.91
N ILE A 73 8.21 -8.23 -5.17
CA ILE A 73 8.28 -6.78 -4.96
C ILE A 73 8.41 -6.07 -6.31
N ASP A 74 9.36 -6.48 -7.14
CA ASP A 74 9.63 -5.86 -8.43
C ASP A 74 8.42 -5.92 -9.38
N HIS A 75 7.72 -7.05 -9.44
CA HIS A 75 6.53 -7.17 -10.29
C HIS A 75 5.36 -6.29 -9.85
N ILE A 76 5.26 -5.99 -8.55
CA ILE A 76 4.19 -5.11 -8.01
C ILE A 76 4.59 -3.64 -8.15
N PHE A 77 5.84 -3.31 -7.84
CA PHE A 77 6.31 -1.93 -7.76
C PHE A 77 6.72 -1.35 -9.11
N ILE A 78 7.40 -2.08 -9.99
CA ILE A 78 7.91 -1.50 -11.24
C ILE A 78 6.77 -0.92 -12.10
N PRO A 79 5.68 -1.66 -12.40
CA PRO A 79 4.58 -1.11 -13.19
C PRO A 79 3.86 0.04 -12.46
N SER A 80 3.67 -0.07 -11.15
CA SER A 80 3.00 0.95 -10.34
C SER A 80 3.79 2.26 -10.29
N VAL A 81 5.10 2.17 -10.02
CA VAL A 81 6.01 3.33 -9.95
C VAL A 81 6.16 3.96 -11.32
N LEU A 82 6.31 3.15 -12.38
CA LEU A 82 6.39 3.67 -13.75
C LEU A 82 5.10 4.41 -14.14
N THR A 83 3.93 3.83 -13.83
CA THR A 83 2.63 4.47 -14.11
C THR A 83 2.49 5.77 -13.35
N ALA A 84 2.88 5.82 -12.07
CA ALA A 84 2.86 7.04 -11.28
C ALA A 84 3.82 8.11 -11.82
N LEU A 85 5.02 7.72 -12.24
CA LEU A 85 6.00 8.63 -12.84
C LEU A 85 5.47 9.21 -14.15
N VAL A 86 4.93 8.36 -15.03
CA VAL A 86 4.35 8.79 -16.31
C VAL A 86 3.14 9.69 -16.09
N GLY A 87 2.25 9.36 -15.15
CA GLY A 87 1.13 10.21 -14.76
C GLY A 87 1.59 11.56 -14.23
N PHE A 88 2.61 11.58 -13.36
CA PHE A 88 3.19 12.81 -12.83
C PHE A 88 3.88 13.65 -13.93
N LEU A 89 4.59 13.02 -14.86
CA LEU A 89 5.16 13.71 -16.03
C LEU A 89 4.06 14.26 -16.96
N ALA A 90 2.93 13.57 -17.07
CA ALA A 90 1.78 14.08 -17.82
C ALA A 90 1.22 15.35 -17.17
N LEU A 91 1.21 15.45 -15.83
CA LEU A 91 0.86 16.67 -15.10
C LEU A 91 1.88 17.81 -15.28
N TRP A 92 3.05 17.60 -15.88
CA TRP A 92 3.93 18.70 -16.27
C TRP A 92 3.50 19.31 -17.62
N VAL A 93 2.72 18.57 -18.41
CA VAL A 93 2.10 19.12 -19.63
C VAL A 93 0.84 19.92 -19.29
N ASP A 94 0.30 19.74 -18.08
CA ASP A 94 -0.74 20.58 -17.48
C ASP A 94 -0.16 21.96 -17.15
N LYS A 95 -0.63 22.99 -17.86
CA LYS A 95 -0.17 24.38 -17.67
C LYS A 95 -1.06 25.19 -16.75
N ASP A 96 -2.33 24.81 -16.59
CA ASP A 96 -3.30 25.55 -15.78
C ASP A 96 -3.45 25.01 -14.35
N GLY A 97 -2.84 23.86 -14.09
CA GLY A 97 -2.66 23.25 -12.77
C GLY A 97 -3.94 22.59 -12.25
N ASP A 98 -4.86 22.20 -13.12
CA ASP A 98 -6.14 21.62 -12.74
C ASP A 98 -6.08 20.10 -12.48
N GLY A 99 -4.93 19.48 -12.75
CA GLY A 99 -4.69 18.05 -12.54
C GLY A 99 -5.00 17.18 -13.75
N ILE A 100 -5.28 17.76 -14.92
CA ILE A 100 -5.51 17.06 -16.19
C ILE A 100 -4.51 17.58 -17.23
N PRO A 101 -3.79 16.71 -17.96
CA PRO A 101 -2.90 17.17 -19.02
C PRO A 101 -3.67 17.90 -20.15
N ASP A 102 -3.26 19.13 -20.51
CA ASP A 102 -3.86 19.98 -21.55
C ASP A 102 -4.18 19.22 -22.86
N LYS A 103 -3.31 18.28 -23.27
CA LYS A 103 -3.46 17.48 -24.51
C LYS A 103 -4.65 16.51 -24.50
N LEU A 104 -5.15 16.14 -23.32
CA LEU A 104 -6.34 15.32 -23.19
C LEU A 104 -7.61 16.18 -23.25
N GLU A 105 -7.51 17.46 -22.90
CA GLU A 105 -8.62 18.42 -22.94
C GLU A 105 -8.85 19.03 -24.33
N GLU A 106 -7.80 19.11 -25.16
CA GLU A 106 -7.89 19.61 -26.54
C GLU A 106 -8.93 18.87 -27.41
N LYS A 107 -9.37 17.67 -27.02
CA LYS A 107 -10.41 16.93 -27.74
C LYS A 107 -11.84 17.35 -27.39
N ASP A 108 -12.03 18.02 -26.26
CA ASP A 108 -13.35 18.44 -25.76
C ASP A 108 -13.66 19.93 -26.01
N ARG A 109 -12.73 20.68 -26.63
CA ARG A 109 -12.92 22.06 -27.12
C ARG A 109 -13.11 22.11 -28.64
#